data_AF-A0AAW8G1Z1-F1
#
_entry.id   AF-A0AAW8G1Z1-F1
#
_cell.length_a   1.000
_cell.length_b   1.000
_cell.length_c   1.000
_cell.angle_alpha   90.00
_cell.angle_beta   90.00
_cell.angle_gamma   90.00
#
_symmetry.space_group_name_H-M   'P 1'
#
loop_
_entity.id
_entity.type
_entity.pdbx_description
1 polymer ?
#
loop_
_entity_poly.entity_id
_entity_poly.type
_entity_poly.pdbx_seq_one_letter_code
_entity_poly.pdbx_strand_id
1 'polypeptide(L)'
;MQKYTRILYFLSLVLSLTSLYILEKGGKEIYPFFSWKLFTNPSGSENFEEQYRVYTVKGKDTIRIPCQPTPIYDENNVALIIGFYGRKIDKNEDREASIRKLNTFMRSYRPADRHLILYKESYRPWDLGQPSFSIQKTFISTL
;
A
#
# COMPACT_ATOMS: atom_id res chain seq x y z
N MET A 1 4.59 8.48 -34.32
CA MET A 1 4.74 7.55 -33.18
C MET A 1 5.56 6.30 -33.51
N GLN A 2 5.45 5.66 -34.70
CA GLN A 2 6.19 4.42 -35.04
C GLN A 2 7.72 4.49 -35.04
N LYS A 3 8.33 5.66 -35.29
CA LYS A 3 9.79 5.80 -35.48
C LYS A 3 10.62 5.41 -34.24
N TYR A 4 10.06 5.57 -33.04
CA TYR A 4 10.73 5.26 -31.78
C TYR A 4 10.29 3.91 -31.18
N THR A 5 9.23 3.31 -31.70
CA THR A 5 8.65 2.07 -31.15
C THR A 5 9.66 0.93 -31.13
N ARG A 6 10.49 0.80 -32.17
CA ARG A 6 11.53 -0.24 -32.23
C ARG A 6 12.60 -0.04 -31.15
N ILE A 7 13.02 1.21 -30.91
CA ILE A 7 14.02 1.55 -29.88
C ILE A 7 13.43 1.32 -28.49
N LEU A 8 12.19 1.77 -28.26
CA LEU A 8 11.48 1.58 -26.99
C LEU A 8 11.27 0.10 -26.67
N TYR A 9 11.02 -0.75 -27.68
CA TYR A 9 10.94 -2.20 -27.50
C TYR A 9 12.25 -2.81 -27.00
N PHE A 10 13.38 -2.48 -27.61
CA PHE A 10 14.67 -3.01 -27.15
C PHE A 10 15.05 -2.46 -25.78
N LEU A 11 14.74 -1.19 -25.50
CA LEU A 11 14.96 -0.59 -24.19
C LEU A 11 14.12 -1.28 -23.11
N SER A 12 12.84 -1.54 -23.37
CA SER A 12 11.96 -2.24 -22.41
C SER A 12 12.42 -3.69 -22.19
N LEU A 13 12.91 -4.38 -23.22
CA LEU A 13 13.46 -5.73 -23.10
C LEU A 13 14.70 -5.75 -22.20
N VAL A 14 15.66 -4.84 -22.43
CA VAL A 14 16.89 -4.74 -21.60
C VAL A 14 16.56 -4.39 -20.15
N LEU A 15 15.64 -3.44 -19.94
CA LEU A 15 15.20 -3.08 -18.59
C LEU A 15 14.46 -4.22 -17.89
N SER A 16 13.68 -5.03 -18.62
CA SER A 16 13.01 -6.21 -18.07
C SER A 16 14.03 -7.29 -17.65
N LEU A 17 15.04 -7.55 -18.48
CA LEU A 17 16.09 -8.53 -18.17
C LEU A 17 16.96 -8.10 -16.98
N THR A 18 17.32 -6.82 -16.91
CA THR A 18 18.09 -6.27 -15.77
C THR A 18 17.27 -6.29 -14.49
N SER A 19 15.96 -5.99 -14.57
CA SER A 19 15.05 -6.13 -13.43
C SER A 19 14.98 -7.57 -12.92
N LEU A 20 14.87 -8.55 -13.83
CA LEU A 20 14.87 -9.97 -13.48
C LEU A 20 16.17 -10.37 -12.75
N TYR A 21 17.33 -9.97 -13.28
CA TYR A 21 18.63 -10.25 -12.65
C TYR A 21 18.76 -9.62 -11.25
N ILE A 22 18.19 -8.43 -11.04
CA ILE A 22 18.22 -7.75 -9.75
C ILE A 22 17.28 -8.43 -8.75
N LEU A 23 16.10 -8.86 -9.19
CA LEU A 23 15.16 -9.64 -8.38
C LEU A 23 15.78 -10.97 -7.92
N GLU A 24 16.48 -11.68 -8.79
CA GLU A 24 17.20 -12.92 -8.42
C GLU A 24 18.25 -12.70 -7.31
N LYS A 25 18.83 -11.49 -7.23
CA LYS A 25 19.78 -11.12 -6.17
C LYS A 25 19.13 -10.49 -4.94
N GLY A 26 17.80 -10.54 -4.83
CA GLY A 26 17.04 -9.98 -3.70
C GLY A 26 16.91 -8.45 -3.73
N GLY A 27 17.22 -7.81 -4.86
CA GLY A 27 16.95 -6.39 -5.07
C GLY A 27 15.48 -6.12 -5.41
N LYS A 28 15.08 -4.85 -5.40
CA LYS A 28 13.72 -4.44 -5.80
C LYS A 28 13.60 -4.42 -7.33
N GLU A 29 12.42 -4.80 -7.85
CA GLU A 29 12.11 -4.76 -9.28
C GLU A 29 12.39 -3.37 -9.86
N ILE A 30 13.20 -3.30 -10.91
CA ILE A 30 13.37 -2.07 -11.70
C ILE A 30 12.26 -2.06 -12.74
N TYR A 31 11.16 -1.40 -12.41
CA TYR A 31 10.03 -1.28 -13.34
C TYR A 31 10.43 -0.32 -14.48
N PRO A 32 10.58 -0.79 -15.74
CA PRO A 32 10.98 0.05 -16.88
C PRO A 32 9.99 1.20 -17.13
N PHE A 33 8.78 1.04 -16.60
CA PHE A 33 7.64 1.94 -16.70
C PHE A 33 7.28 2.56 -15.35
N PHE A 34 8.23 2.70 -14.41
CA PHE A 34 7.98 3.32 -13.11
C PHE A 34 7.37 4.72 -13.25
N SER A 35 7.86 5.49 -14.22
CA SER A 35 7.26 6.76 -14.64
C SER A 35 5.83 6.57 -15.15
N TRP A 36 5.54 5.53 -15.94
CA TRP A 36 4.17 5.23 -16.39
C TRP A 36 3.23 4.91 -15.22
N LYS A 37 3.69 4.25 -14.15
CA LYS A 37 2.89 4.01 -12.92
C LYS A 37 2.49 5.32 -12.23
N LEU A 38 3.39 6.31 -12.24
CA LEU A 38 3.09 7.69 -11.80
C LEU A 38 2.06 8.39 -12.71
N PHE A 39 2.01 8.04 -14.00
CA PHE A 39 1.09 8.65 -14.98
C PHE A 39 -0.25 7.91 -15.15
N THR A 40 -0.36 6.62 -14.82
CA THR A 40 -1.61 5.85 -14.99
C THR A 40 -2.58 5.95 -13.85
N ASN A 41 -2.13 6.37 -12.67
CA ASN A 41 -3.02 6.60 -11.53
C ASN A 41 -2.39 7.62 -10.57
N PRO A 42 -2.19 8.88 -11.01
CA PRO A 42 -1.70 9.90 -10.11
C PRO A 42 -2.76 10.10 -9.03
N SER A 43 -2.50 9.65 -7.80
CA SER A 43 -3.30 10.07 -6.64
C SER A 43 -3.39 11.60 -6.54
N GLY A 44 -2.44 12.31 -7.16
CA GLY A 44 -2.46 13.76 -7.34
C GLY A 44 -3.53 14.33 -8.27
N SER A 45 -4.37 13.55 -8.99
CA SER A 45 -5.52 14.14 -9.71
C SER A 45 -6.78 14.25 -8.86
N GLU A 46 -6.82 13.60 -7.69
CA GLU A 46 -7.99 13.60 -6.82
C GLU A 46 -7.88 14.69 -5.75
N ASN A 47 -9.04 15.26 -5.36
CA ASN A 47 -9.09 16.24 -4.28
C ASN A 47 -8.77 15.61 -2.91
N PHE A 48 -9.04 14.32 -2.76
CA PHE A 48 -8.83 13.56 -1.54
C PHE A 48 -8.39 12.14 -1.87
N GLU A 49 -7.45 11.60 -1.10
CA GLU A 49 -7.05 10.20 -1.16
C GLU A 49 -7.46 9.50 0.12
N GLU A 50 -8.01 8.30 -0.01
CA GLU A 50 -8.38 7.44 1.11
C GLU A 50 -7.46 6.22 1.21
N GLN A 51 -6.93 5.98 2.41
CA GLN A 51 -6.06 4.85 2.68
C GLN A 51 -6.45 4.14 3.96
N TYR A 52 -6.47 2.81 3.93
CA TYR A 52 -6.72 2.00 5.13
C TYR A 52 -5.41 1.69 5.84
N ARG A 53 -5.34 1.98 7.13
CA ARG A 53 -4.14 1.83 7.96
C ARG A 53 -4.45 1.09 9.25
N VAL A 54 -3.52 0.23 9.67
CA VAL A 54 -3.60 -0.51 10.92
C VAL A 54 -2.76 0.19 11.98
N TYR A 55 -3.31 0.27 13.18
CA TYR A 55 -2.73 0.87 14.37
C TYR A 55 -2.64 -0.17 15.48
N THR A 56 -1.59 -0.08 16.30
CA THR A 56 -1.49 -0.82 17.56
C THR A 56 -1.80 0.12 18.73
N VAL A 57 -2.42 -0.40 19.79
CA VAL A 57 -2.72 0.38 20.99
C VAL A 57 -1.59 0.20 22.00
N LYS A 58 -0.91 1.30 22.37
CA LYS A 58 0.09 1.31 23.44
C LYS A 58 -0.33 2.27 24.53
N GLY A 59 -0.81 1.72 25.65
CA GLY A 59 -1.34 2.53 26.75
C GLY A 59 -2.60 3.27 26.32
N LYS A 60 -2.52 4.62 26.30
CA LYS A 60 -3.64 5.50 25.88
C LYS A 60 -3.49 6.03 24.45
N ASP A 61 -2.45 5.62 23.73
CA ASP A 61 -2.14 6.12 22.40
C ASP A 61 -2.24 5.03 21.32
N THR A 62 -2.49 5.46 20.08
CA THR A 62 -2.55 4.61 18.89
C THR A 62 -1.35 4.89 17.99
N ILE A 63 -0.55 3.87 17.75
CA ILE A 63 0.67 3.99 16.93
C ILE A 63 0.43 3.29 15.59
N ARG A 64 0.62 4.02 14.49
CA ARG A 64 0.48 3.47 13.13
C ARG A 64 1.53 2.38 12.91
N ILE A 65 1.09 1.22 12.42
CA ILE A 65 2.00 0.14 12.05
C ILE A 65 2.54 0.43 10.64
N PRO A 66 3.86 0.60 10.47
CA PRO A 66 4.44 0.74 9.14
C PRO A 66 4.37 -0.58 8.38
N CYS A 67 4.07 -0.51 7.09
CA CYS A 67 4.21 -1.62 6.15
C CYS A 67 5.70 -1.85 5.92
N GLN A 68 6.30 -2.74 6.71
CA GLN A 68 7.69 -3.19 6.57
C GLN A 68 7.76 -4.50 5.79
N PRO A 69 8.79 -4.70 4.96
CA PRO A 69 8.96 -5.97 4.25
C PRO A 69 9.31 -7.10 5.22
N THR A 70 8.90 -8.30 4.87
CA THR A 70 9.22 -9.59 5.52
C THR A 70 9.71 -10.56 4.46
N PRO A 71 10.24 -11.75 4.82
CA PRO A 71 10.63 -12.76 3.83
C PRO A 71 9.48 -13.23 2.92
N ILE A 72 8.22 -13.05 3.34
CA ILE A 72 7.03 -13.54 2.63
C ILE A 72 6.30 -12.39 1.92
N TYR A 73 6.30 -11.20 2.50
CA TYR A 73 5.55 -10.04 2.00
C TYR A 73 6.44 -8.83 1.82
N ASP A 74 6.40 -8.21 0.64
CA ASP A 74 6.91 -6.85 0.45
C ASP A 74 5.93 -5.78 1.01
N GLU A 75 6.40 -4.54 1.07
CA GLU A 75 5.65 -3.39 1.58
C GLU A 75 4.34 -3.14 0.81
N ASN A 76 4.34 -3.36 -0.51
CA ASN A 76 3.18 -3.13 -1.36
C ASN A 76 2.12 -4.21 -1.14
N ASN A 77 2.52 -5.46 -1.01
CA ASN A 77 1.62 -6.59 -0.73
C ASN A 77 0.88 -6.36 0.60
N VAL A 78 1.60 -5.94 1.63
CA VAL A 78 1.01 -5.61 2.94
C VAL A 78 -0.01 -4.48 2.79
N ALA A 79 0.37 -3.38 2.12
CA ALA A 79 -0.51 -2.24 1.92
C ALA A 79 -1.76 -2.60 1.09
N LEU A 80 -1.60 -3.43 0.06
CA LEU A 80 -2.70 -3.91 -0.80
C LEU A 80 -3.67 -4.81 -0.03
N ILE A 81 -3.16 -5.74 0.78
CA ILE A 81 -4.00 -6.65 1.58
C ILE A 81 -4.82 -5.86 2.59
N ILE A 82 -4.18 -4.94 3.34
CA ILE A 82 -4.85 -4.06 4.29
C ILE A 82 -5.88 -3.18 3.58
N GLY A 83 -5.52 -2.59 2.44
CA GLY A 83 -6.41 -1.74 1.64
C GLY A 83 -7.63 -2.49 1.12
N PHE A 84 -7.43 -3.70 0.59
CA PHE A 84 -8.49 -4.53 0.02
C PHE A 84 -9.52 -4.95 1.07
N TYR A 85 -9.07 -5.55 2.18
CA TYR A 85 -10.00 -5.95 3.23
C TYR A 85 -10.56 -4.75 4.00
N GLY A 86 -9.77 -3.70 4.20
CA GLY A 86 -10.24 -2.48 4.87
C GLY A 86 -11.41 -1.83 4.13
N ARG A 87 -11.32 -1.75 2.80
CA ARG A 87 -12.41 -1.25 1.96
C ARG A 87 -13.67 -2.10 2.06
N LYS A 88 -13.54 -3.43 2.04
CA LYS A 88 -14.68 -4.34 2.20
C LYS A 88 -15.37 -4.16 3.55
N ILE A 89 -14.57 -4.01 4.62
CA ILE A 89 -15.09 -3.78 5.97
C ILE A 89 -15.83 -2.43 6.06
N ASP A 90 -15.26 -1.35 5.52
CA ASP A 90 -15.88 -0.01 5.50
C ASP A 90 -17.22 -0.01 4.75
N LYS A 91 -17.28 -0.72 3.61
CA LYS A 91 -18.49 -0.84 2.79
C LYS A 91 -19.50 -1.88 3.29
N ASN A 92 -19.24 -2.54 4.42
CA ASN A 92 -20.03 -3.68 4.93
C ASN A 92 -20.16 -4.86 3.94
N GLU A 93 -19.21 -5.02 3.01
CA GLU A 93 -19.15 -6.15 2.07
C GLU A 93 -18.49 -7.36 2.73
N ASP A 94 -19.27 -8.42 3.02
CA ASP A 94 -18.79 -9.60 3.74
C ASP A 94 -18.00 -9.25 5.01
N ARG A 95 -18.48 -8.25 5.76
CA ARG A 95 -17.71 -7.55 6.80
C ARG A 95 -17.03 -8.50 7.78
N GLU A 96 -17.77 -9.44 8.35
CA GLU A 96 -17.24 -10.39 9.34
C GLU A 96 -16.17 -11.30 8.75
N ALA A 97 -16.38 -11.80 7.54
CA ALA A 97 -15.41 -12.64 6.85
C ALA A 97 -14.14 -11.85 6.49
N SER A 98 -14.29 -10.59 6.10
CA SER A 98 -13.20 -9.67 5.79
C SER A 98 -12.39 -9.31 7.04
N ILE A 99 -13.05 -9.02 8.17
CA ILE A 99 -12.40 -8.83 9.48
C ILE A 99 -11.60 -10.07 9.85
N ARG A 100 -12.20 -11.26 9.77
CA ARG A 100 -11.53 -12.52 10.09
C ARG A 100 -10.28 -12.74 9.24
N LYS A 101 -10.39 -12.55 7.91
CA LYS A 101 -9.26 -12.72 6.98
C LYS A 101 -8.14 -11.71 7.26
N LEU A 102 -8.49 -10.44 7.51
CA LEU A 102 -7.51 -9.42 7.84
C LEU A 102 -6.83 -9.68 9.18
N ASN A 103 -7.57 -10.12 10.21
CA ASN A 103 -7.00 -10.52 11.50
C ASN A 103 -6.03 -11.71 11.34
N THR A 104 -6.41 -12.75 10.62
CA THR A 104 -5.52 -13.88 10.33
C THR A 104 -4.23 -13.44 9.64
N PHE A 105 -4.33 -12.54 8.65
CA PHE A 105 -3.16 -11.97 8.00
C PHE A 105 -2.30 -11.16 8.97
N MET A 106 -2.90 -10.30 9.80
CA MET A 106 -2.15 -9.49 10.75
C MET A 106 -1.45 -10.33 11.81
N ARG A 107 -2.02 -11.47 12.22
CA ARG A 107 -1.37 -12.41 13.14
C ARG A 107 -0.13 -13.09 12.54
N SER A 108 -0.12 -13.36 11.23
CA SER A 108 1.09 -13.89 10.57
C SER A 108 2.13 -12.81 10.31
N TYR A 109 1.69 -11.59 9.99
CA TYR A 109 2.57 -10.47 9.65
C TYR A 109 3.17 -9.75 10.87
N ARG A 110 2.39 -9.58 11.94
CA ARG A 110 2.77 -8.89 13.20
C ARG A 110 2.32 -9.71 14.42
N PRO A 111 2.92 -10.89 14.67
CA PRO A 111 2.49 -11.77 15.75
C PRO A 111 2.64 -11.17 17.16
N ALA A 112 3.50 -10.15 17.32
CA ALA A 112 3.71 -9.47 18.61
C ALA A 112 2.59 -8.49 18.97
N ASP A 113 1.81 -7.99 18.00
CA ASP A 113 0.77 -7.00 18.23
C ASP A 113 -0.57 -7.70 18.50
N ARG A 114 -1.15 -7.48 19.69
CA ARG A 114 -2.40 -8.16 20.12
C ARG A 114 -3.67 -7.33 19.93
N HIS A 115 -3.53 -6.00 19.94
CA HIS A 115 -4.66 -5.08 19.89
C HIS A 115 -4.49 -4.16 18.69
N LEU A 116 -5.10 -4.58 17.59
CA LEU A 116 -5.00 -3.91 16.31
C LEU A 116 -6.30 -3.19 16.00
N ILE A 117 -6.18 -1.99 15.45
CA ILE A 117 -7.31 -1.17 15.05
C ILE A 117 -7.13 -0.76 13.60
N LEU A 118 -8.19 -0.88 12.82
CA LEU A 118 -8.28 -0.41 11.46
C LEU A 118 -8.89 0.99 11.42
N TYR A 119 -8.16 1.92 10.82
CA TYR A 119 -8.64 3.26 10.49
C TYR A 119 -8.64 3.49 8.98
N LYS A 120 -9.57 4.33 8.53
CA LYS A 120 -9.50 4.98 7.22
C LYS A 120 -8.90 6.36 7.41
N GLU A 121 -7.79 6.62 6.74
CA GLU A 121 -7.15 7.92 6.64
C GLU A 121 -7.62 8.61 5.37
N SER A 122 -8.11 9.84 5.48
CA SER A 122 -8.40 10.72 4.34
C SER A 122 -7.57 11.98 4.44
N TYR A 123 -6.92 12.34 3.33
CA TYR A 123 -6.09 13.54 3.24
C TYR A 123 -6.14 14.10 1.83
N ARG A 124 -5.75 15.37 1.67
CA ARG A 124 -5.59 15.98 0.34
C ARG A 124 -4.18 15.70 -0.16
N PRO A 125 -4.01 15.03 -1.31
CA PRO A 125 -2.69 14.74 -1.84
C PRO A 125 -1.85 16.00 -2.10
N TRP A 126 -2.51 17.10 -2.45
CA TRP A 126 -1.89 18.41 -2.69
C TRP A 126 -1.24 19.04 -1.45
N ASP A 127 -1.64 18.61 -0.25
CA ASP A 127 -1.08 19.11 1.00
C ASP A 127 0.20 18.33 1.40
N LEU A 128 0.52 17.24 0.69
CA LEU A 128 1.73 16.47 0.95
C LEU A 128 2.98 17.31 0.67
N GLY A 129 3.89 17.38 1.65
CA GLY A 129 5.11 18.19 1.58
C GLY A 129 4.94 19.62 2.08
N GLN A 130 3.71 20.04 2.43
CA GLN A 130 3.50 21.29 3.15
C GLN A 130 3.94 21.17 4.62
N PRO A 131 4.39 22.26 5.27
CA PRO A 131 4.83 22.24 6.68
C PRO A 131 3.76 21.75 7.65
N SER A 132 2.49 21.97 7.31
CA SER A 132 1.34 21.48 8.05
C SER A 132 0.38 20.81 7.08
N PHE A 133 0.03 19.56 7.37
CA PHE A 133 -1.04 18.84 6.68
C PHE A 133 -1.87 18.08 7.70
N SER A 134 -3.16 17.90 7.40
CA SER A 134 -4.09 17.21 8.29
C SER A 134 -4.53 15.89 7.68
N ILE A 135 -4.53 14.84 8.50
CA ILE A 135 -5.09 13.53 8.15
C ILE A 135 -6.35 13.34 8.98
N GLN A 136 -7.49 13.18 8.30
CA GLN A 136 -8.73 12.79 8.94
C GLN A 136 -8.73 11.28 9.16
N LYS A 137 -9.00 10.83 10.39
CA LYS A 137 -9.03 9.42 10.76
C LYS A 137 -10.44 9.00 11.13
N THR A 138 -10.96 8.01 10.43
CA THR A 138 -12.26 7.39 10.74
C THR A 138 -12.02 5.97 11.25
N PHE A 139 -12.48 5.68 12.47
CA PHE A 139 -12.42 4.33 13.03
C PHE A 139 -13.32 3.39 12.22
N ILE A 140 -12.79 2.24 11.81
CA ILE A 140 -13.53 1.26 11.01
C ILE A 140 -13.85 0.01 11.83
N SER A 141 -12.84 -0.59 12.46
CA SER A 141 -13.00 -1.85 13.20
C SER A 141 -11.79 -2.18 14.07
N THR A 142 -12.02 -2.99 15.10
CA THR A 142 -10.95 -3.68 15.84
C THR A 142 -10.64 -5.00 15.12
N LEU A 143 -9.37 -5.35 15.03
CA LEU A 143 -8.88 -6.57 14.39
C LEU A 143 -8.40 -7.56 15.46
#